data_AF-A0A117LU63-F1
#
_entry.id   AF-A0A117LU63-F1
#
_cell.length_a   1.000
_cell.length_b   1.000
_cell.length_c   1.000
_cell.angle_alpha   90.00
_cell.angle_beta   90.00
_cell.angle_gamma   90.00
#
_symmetry.space_group_name_H-M   'P 1'
#
loop_
_entity.id
_entity.type
_entity.pdbx_description
1 polymer ?
#
loop_
_entity_poly.entity_id
_entity_poly.type
_entity_poly.pdbx_seq_one_letter_code
_entity_poly.pdbx_strand_id
1 'polypeptide(L)'
;ISFKFPVKPSGLILYYGEYGGNINVEINGVLENVQDFSDINGKIIGGVNVTLTGVSGPMGILNLQGTITSFSIGGQELWIDHICPRK
;
A
#
# COMPACT_ATOMS: atom_id res chain seq x y z
N ILE A 1 0.40 -5.56 -9.43
CA ILE A 1 1.81 -5.25 -9.76
C ILE A 1 2.68 -5.55 -8.54
N SER A 2 3.88 -6.07 -8.73
CA SER A 2 4.82 -6.37 -7.63
C SER A 2 6.08 -5.54 -7.78
N PHE A 3 6.58 -4.99 -6.67
CA PHE A 3 7.74 -4.11 -6.68
C PHE A 3 8.98 -4.84 -6.20
N LYS A 4 10.11 -4.62 -6.90
CA LYS A 4 11.43 -5.10 -6.48
C LYS A 4 12.25 -3.93 -5.97
N PHE A 5 12.56 -3.93 -4.69
CA PHE A 5 13.42 -2.93 -4.08
C PHE A 5 14.87 -3.44 -4.01
N PRO A 6 15.88 -2.59 -4.30
CA PRO A 6 17.29 -2.99 -4.29
C PRO A 6 17.81 -3.29 -2.87
N VAL A 7 17.09 -2.82 -1.84
CA VAL A 7 17.31 -3.10 -0.42
C VAL A 7 15.97 -3.42 0.22
N LYS A 8 15.96 -3.94 1.46
CA LYS A 8 14.73 -4.05 2.27
C LYS A 8 14.44 -2.68 2.89
N PRO A 9 13.47 -1.91 2.39
CA PRO A 9 13.19 -0.60 2.97
C PRO A 9 12.53 -0.75 4.35
N SER A 10 12.73 0.23 5.22
CA SER A 10 12.04 0.35 6.52
C SER A 10 10.71 1.08 6.42
N GLY A 11 10.32 1.50 5.21
CA GLY A 11 9.01 2.01 4.90
C GLY A 11 8.81 2.26 3.41
N LEU A 12 7.57 2.53 3.02
CA LEU A 12 7.20 2.86 1.64
C LEU A 12 6.13 3.94 1.67
N ILE A 13 6.28 4.93 0.80
CA ILE A 13 5.20 5.85 0.46
C ILE A 13 4.82 5.63 -0.98
N LEU A 14 3.53 5.62 -1.26
CA LEU A 14 3.00 5.72 -2.62
C LEU A 14 1.73 6.54 -2.63
N TYR A 15 1.43 7.13 -3.77
CA TYR A 15 0.16 7.81 -4.02
C TYR A 15 -0.77 6.85 -4.73
N TYR A 16 -2.05 6.90 -4.40
CA TYR A 16 -3.06 6.06 -5.02
C TYR A 16 -4.28 6.87 -5.46
N GLY A 17 -4.97 6.32 -6.45
CA GLY A 17 -6.36 6.62 -6.75
C GLY A 17 -7.15 5.32 -6.87
N GLU A 18 -8.23 5.17 -6.09
CA GLU A 18 -9.15 4.03 -6.10
C GLU A 18 -10.54 4.47 -6.56
N TYR A 19 -11.04 3.96 -7.69
CA TYR A 19 -12.31 4.43 -8.26
C TYR A 19 -13.42 3.36 -8.28
N GLY A 20 -13.09 2.14 -7.87
CA GLY A 20 -14.04 1.04 -7.81
C GLY A 20 -13.38 -0.35 -7.79
N GLY A 21 -14.22 -1.36 -7.56
CA GLY A 21 -13.79 -2.75 -7.40
C GLY A 21 -13.07 -3.01 -6.08
N ASN A 22 -12.39 -4.16 -5.98
CA ASN A 22 -11.62 -4.53 -4.80
C ASN A 22 -10.13 -4.26 -5.02
N ILE A 23 -9.45 -4.01 -3.91
CA ILE A 23 -8.01 -3.80 -3.85
C ILE A 23 -7.36 -4.98 -3.15
N ASN A 24 -6.26 -5.44 -3.72
CA ASN A 24 -5.38 -6.44 -3.14
C ASN A 24 -4.11 -5.75 -2.69
N VAL A 25 -3.77 -5.85 -1.41
CA VAL A 25 -2.51 -5.37 -0.85
C VAL A 25 -1.79 -6.55 -0.20
N GLU A 26 -0.62 -6.89 -0.70
CA GLU A 26 0.23 -7.92 -0.09
C GLU A 26 1.51 -7.30 0.46
N ILE A 27 1.73 -7.45 1.77
CA ILE A 27 2.94 -7.00 2.45
C ILE A 27 3.56 -8.20 3.16
N ASN A 28 4.83 -8.48 2.86
CA ASN A 28 5.61 -9.57 3.46
C ASN A 28 4.90 -10.94 3.41
N GLY A 29 4.14 -11.20 2.33
CA GLY A 29 3.40 -12.45 2.12
C GLY A 29 2.02 -12.52 2.79
N VAL A 30 1.58 -11.46 3.47
CA VAL A 30 0.22 -11.35 4.00
C VAL A 30 -0.63 -10.51 3.05
N LEU A 31 -1.68 -11.13 2.51
CA LEU A 31 -2.61 -10.52 1.55
C LEU A 31 -3.90 -10.05 2.27
N GLU A 32 -4.26 -8.80 2.05
CA GLU A 32 -5.59 -8.27 2.35
C GLU A 32 -6.32 -7.96 1.03
N ASN A 33 -7.51 -8.52 0.84
CA ASN A 33 -8.45 -8.11 -0.21
C ASN A 33 -9.53 -7.25 0.44
N VAL A 34 -9.61 -5.98 0.07
CA VAL A 34 -10.48 -4.99 0.70
C VAL A 34 -11.28 -4.22 -0.33
N GLN A 35 -12.35 -3.57 0.12
CA GLN A 35 -13.18 -2.74 -0.73
C GLN A 35 -12.45 -1.42 -1.02
N ASP A 36 -11.92 -0.79 0.03
CA ASP A 36 -11.25 0.51 -0.03
C ASP A 36 -9.97 0.51 0.82
N PHE A 37 -9.00 1.37 0.51
CA PHE A 37 -7.79 1.54 1.33
C PHE A 37 -8.13 1.93 2.78
N SER A 38 -9.26 2.61 3.02
CA SER A 38 -9.71 2.95 4.37
C SER A 38 -9.89 1.72 5.26
N ASP A 39 -10.20 0.55 4.68
CA ASP A 39 -10.39 -0.70 5.42
C ASP A 39 -9.10 -1.25 6.01
N ILE A 40 -7.93 -0.79 5.52
CA ILE A 40 -6.62 -1.16 6.05
C ILE A 40 -5.89 -0.02 6.77
N ASN A 41 -6.50 1.15 6.87
CA ASN A 41 -5.93 2.28 7.60
C ASN A 41 -5.82 1.96 9.11
N GLY A 42 -4.61 2.07 9.66
CA GLY A 42 -4.30 1.75 11.05
C GLY A 42 -4.07 0.26 11.33
N LYS A 43 -4.18 -0.62 10.32
CA LYS A 43 -3.87 -2.05 10.47
C LYS A 43 -2.36 -2.30 10.44
N ILE A 44 -1.96 -3.43 11.03
CA ILE A 44 -0.64 -4.02 10.84
C ILE A 44 -0.79 -5.21 9.88
N ILE A 45 -0.11 -5.17 8.74
CA ILE A 45 -0.14 -6.23 7.72
C ILE A 45 1.28 -6.72 7.51
N GLY A 46 1.53 -8.03 7.66
CA GLY A 46 2.87 -8.59 7.48
C GLY A 46 3.94 -7.99 8.41
N GLY A 47 3.55 -7.48 9.57
CA GLY A 47 4.42 -6.78 10.53
C GLY A 47 4.72 -5.32 10.19
N VAL A 48 4.03 -4.73 9.21
CA VAL A 48 4.20 -3.34 8.76
C VAL A 48 2.95 -2.54 9.12
N ASN A 49 3.13 -1.38 9.74
CA ASN A 49 2.05 -0.46 10.07
C ASN A 49 1.57 0.28 8.79
N VAL A 50 0.26 0.32 8.59
CA VAL A 50 -0.36 0.91 7.41
C VAL A 50 -1.15 2.15 7.82
N THR A 51 -0.87 3.28 7.19
CA THR A 51 -1.60 4.53 7.45
C THR A 51 -1.89 5.28 6.16
N LEU A 52 -2.98 6.02 6.14
CA LEU A 52 -3.36 6.89 5.02
C LEU A 52 -3.19 8.35 5.40
N THR A 53 -2.69 9.16 4.46
CA THR A 53 -2.63 10.63 4.60
C THR A 53 -3.12 11.32 3.33
N GLY A 54 -3.56 12.58 3.47
CA GLY A 54 -3.96 13.41 2.31
C GLY A 54 -5.16 12.85 1.53
N VAL A 55 -6.08 12.14 2.20
CA VAL A 55 -7.25 11.52 1.55
C VAL A 55 -8.18 12.61 1.03
N SER A 56 -8.40 12.63 -0.29
CA SER A 56 -9.30 13.54 -0.99
C SER A 56 -10.16 12.74 -1.97
N GLY A 57 -11.30 12.27 -1.47
CA GLY A 57 -12.17 11.35 -2.21
C GLY A 57 -11.43 10.05 -2.54
N PRO A 58 -11.37 9.62 -3.81
CA PRO A 58 -10.73 8.35 -4.21
C PRO A 58 -9.20 8.37 -4.13
N MET A 59 -8.59 9.52 -3.86
CA MET A 59 -7.14 9.69 -3.90
C MET A 59 -6.54 9.83 -2.51
N GLY A 60 -5.32 9.33 -2.33
CA GLY A 60 -4.61 9.48 -1.08
C GLY A 60 -3.16 9.01 -1.14
N ILE A 61 -2.52 9.00 0.02
CA ILE A 61 -1.14 8.57 0.21
C ILE A 61 -1.14 7.36 1.15
N LEU A 62 -0.67 6.22 0.66
CA LEU A 62 -0.42 5.03 1.46
C LEU A 62 0.97 5.11 2.08
N ASN A 63 1.03 5.03 3.41
CA ASN A 63 2.25 5.08 4.19
C ASN A 63 2.43 3.74 4.91
N LEU A 64 3.49 3.04 4.53
CA LEU A 64 3.90 1.77 5.14
C LEU A 64 5.13 2.02 6.00
N GLN A 65 5.10 1.58 7.25
CA GLN A 65 6.21 1.71 8.20
C GLN A 65 6.55 0.38 8.86
N GLY A 66 7.79 -0.06 8.69
CA GLY A 66 8.29 -1.38 9.10
C GLY A 66 9.15 -2.00 8.00
N THR A 67 9.87 -3.08 8.33
CA THR A 67 10.71 -3.79 7.35
C THR A 67 9.85 -4.43 6.26
N ILE A 68 10.05 -4.01 5.00
CA ILE A 68 9.34 -4.57 3.85
C ILE A 68 10.27 -5.51 3.09
N THR A 69 9.97 -6.80 3.11
CA THR A 69 10.65 -7.85 2.34
C THR A 69 9.98 -8.12 1.00
N SER A 70 8.66 -7.95 0.91
CA SER A 70 7.90 -8.04 -0.34
C SER A 70 6.70 -7.09 -0.29
N PHE A 71 6.38 -6.50 -1.45
CA PHE A 71 5.21 -5.65 -1.61
C PHE A 71 4.59 -5.84 -2.99
N SER A 72 3.28 -6.11 -3.02
CA SER A 72 2.49 -6.10 -4.24
C SER A 72 1.12 -5.46 -4.01
N ILE A 73 0.59 -4.85 -5.06
CA ILE A 73 -0.69 -4.15 -5.02
C ILE A 73 -1.44 -4.27 -6.34
N GLY A 74 -2.76 -4.39 -6.33
CA GLY A 74 -3.56 -4.46 -7.55
C GLY A 74 -5.06 -4.27 -7.32
N GLY A 75 -5.79 -3.94 -8.39
CA GLY A 75 -7.24 -3.71 -8.38
C GLY A 75 -7.75 -3.38 -9.79
N GLN A 76 -9.07 -3.39 -10.00
CA GLN A 76 -9.69 -3.13 -11.32
C GLN A 76 -9.62 -1.65 -11.71
N GLU A 77 -9.75 -0.74 -10.74
CA GLU A 77 -9.76 0.71 -10.95
C GLU A 77 -8.80 1.38 -9.98
N LEU A 78 -7.53 0.97 -10.08
CA LEU A 78 -6.45 1.39 -9.20
C LEU A 78 -5.31 2.04 -9.99
N TRP A 79 -4.98 3.28 -9.60
CA TRP A 79 -3.84 4.03 -10.10
C TRP A 79 -2.81 4.19 -8.99
N ILE A 80 -1.54 3.97 -9.32
CA ILE A 80 -0.42 4.08 -8.39
C ILE A 80 0.58 5.06 -8.98
N ASP A 81 1.06 5.98 -8.13
CA ASP A 81 2.07 6.97 -8.51
C ASP A 81 3.05 7.21 -7.34
N HIS A 82 4.17 7.87 -7.63
CA HIS A 82 5.18 8.32 -6.65
C HIS A 82 5.60 7.23 -5.63
N ILE A 83 6.06 6.09 -6.13
CA ILE A 83 6.55 4.98 -5.28
C ILE A 83 7.94 5.31 -4.71
N CYS A 84 8.00 5.59 -3.41
CA CYS A 84 9.18 6.09 -2.70
C CYS A 84 9.56 5.18 -1.51
N PRO A 85 10.48 4.22 -1.69
CA PRO A 85 11.03 3.42 -0.60
C PRO A 85 11.85 4.27 0.37
N ARG A 86 11.73 4.02 1.67
CA ARG A 86 12.51 4.68 2.72
C ARG A 86 13.53 3.73 3.32
N LYS A 87 14.74 4.26 3.57
CA LYS A 87 15.81 3.54 4.29
C LYS A 87 15.54 3.60 5.78
#